data_AF-A0A850BA07-F1
#
_entry.id   AF-A0A850BA07-F1
#
_cell.length_a   1.000
_cell.length_b   1.000
_cell.length_c   1.000
_cell.angle_alpha   90.00
_cell.angle_beta   90.00
_cell.angle_gamma   90.00
#
_symmetry.space_group_name_H-M   'P 1'
#
loop_
_entity.id
_entity.type
_entity.pdbx_description
1 polymer ?
#
loop_
_entity_poly.entity_id
_entity_poly.type
_entity_poly.pdbx_seq_one_letter_code
_entity_poly.pdbx_strand_id
1 'polypeptide(L)'
;MRKFHTIISTVVLFSVISGCGSETKESDDDGSSGDPIEAGDGRYYPLGNNTHISEAAACAALEDAQSSRVQALKCSITTRTCPSLLRVEFLTACMEYDEGSVQGCVDYYETKKNCTDLKDAIEKCVITAFPGSEPNGCPMP
;
A
#
# COMPACT_ATOMS: atom_id res chain seq x y z
N MET A 1 -12.17 35.78 22.15
CA MET A 1 -13.50 35.58 21.54
C MET A 1 -13.62 34.10 21.18
N ARG A 2 -14.43 33.34 21.93
CA ARG A 2 -14.53 31.88 21.81
C ARG A 2 -15.72 31.55 20.89
N LYS A 3 -15.47 30.97 19.73
CA LYS A 3 -16.51 30.51 18.80
C LYS A 3 -16.71 29.00 18.99
N PHE A 4 -17.78 28.65 19.69
CA PHE A 4 -18.36 27.31 19.71
C PHE A 4 -19.21 27.14 18.45
N HIS A 5 -19.01 26.07 17.69
CA HIS A 5 -19.96 25.62 16.67
C HIS A 5 -20.11 24.10 16.73
N THR A 6 -21.17 23.72 17.45
CA THR A 6 -22.25 22.77 17.11
C THR A 6 -21.89 21.49 16.34
N ILE A 7 -22.05 20.39 17.07
CA ILE A 7 -22.10 18.98 16.66
C ILE A 7 -23.44 18.74 15.94
N ILE A 8 -23.43 18.19 14.72
CA ILE A 8 -24.64 17.64 14.08
C ILE A 8 -24.43 16.14 13.92
N SER A 9 -25.07 15.41 14.83
CA SER A 9 -25.22 13.97 14.83
C SER A 9 -26.45 13.62 13.99
N THR A 10 -26.27 12.88 12.90
CA THR A 10 -27.38 12.37 12.09
C THR A 10 -27.29 10.86 12.05
N VAL A 11 -28.07 10.23 12.93
CA VAL A 11 -28.37 8.80 12.92
C VAL A 11 -29.41 8.56 11.83
N VAL A 12 -29.10 7.72 10.83
CA VAL A 12 -30.08 7.20 9.88
C VAL A 12 -30.11 5.68 10.00
N LEU A 13 -31.12 5.20 10.73
CA LEU A 13 -31.60 3.82 10.67
C LEU A 13 -32.45 3.67 9.40
N PHE A 14 -32.19 2.65 8.58
CA PHE A 14 -33.18 2.14 7.63
C PHE A 14 -33.27 0.61 7.67
N SER A 15 -34.51 0.16 7.57
CA SER A 15 -35.05 -1.13 7.97
C SER A 15 -34.85 -2.27 6.96
N VAL A 16 -34.87 -3.47 7.53
CA VAL A 16 -35.01 -4.82 6.99
C VAL A 16 -35.90 -5.00 5.74
N ILE A 17 -35.41 -5.81 4.79
CA ILE A 17 -36.24 -6.53 3.81
C ILE A 17 -35.82 -8.01 3.87
N SER A 18 -36.72 -8.86 4.34
CA SER A 18 -36.63 -10.31 4.18
C SER A 18 -37.05 -10.67 2.76
N GLY A 19 -36.11 -11.18 1.96
CA GLY A 19 -36.37 -11.75 0.63
C GLY A 19 -35.63 -13.08 0.49
N CYS A 20 -36.37 -14.18 0.61
CA CYS A 20 -35.95 -15.52 0.24
C CYS A 20 -36.23 -15.70 -1.26
N GLY A 21 -35.19 -15.73 -2.08
CA GLY A 21 -35.26 -16.02 -3.50
C GLY A 21 -34.02 -16.81 -3.90
N SER A 22 -34.19 -18.12 -4.05
CA SER A 22 -33.16 -19.03 -4.55
C SER A 22 -33.06 -18.86 -6.06
N GLU A 23 -32.07 -18.10 -6.52
CA GLU A 23 -31.70 -18.02 -7.93
C GLU A 23 -30.19 -18.26 -8.02
N THR A 24 -29.85 -19.46 -8.48
CA THR A 24 -28.50 -19.93 -8.78
C THR A 24 -27.76 -18.90 -9.62
N LYS A 25 -26.73 -18.28 -9.04
CA LYS A 25 -25.71 -17.55 -9.79
C LYS A 25 -24.53 -18.49 -9.99
N GLU A 26 -24.35 -18.95 -11.22
CA GLU A 26 -23.02 -19.24 -11.74
C GLU A 26 -22.20 -17.96 -11.56
N SER A 27 -21.05 -18.09 -10.91
CA SER A 27 -20.05 -17.03 -10.75
C SER A 27 -18.72 -17.67 -11.06
N ASP A 28 -18.46 -17.81 -12.36
CA ASP A 28 -17.12 -17.76 -12.89
C ASP A 28 -16.77 -16.28 -13.03
N ASP A 29 -16.04 -15.73 -12.06
CA ASP A 29 -15.02 -14.72 -12.37
C ASP A 29 -14.01 -14.64 -11.21
N ASP A 30 -12.77 -14.90 -11.59
CA ASP A 30 -11.55 -15.09 -10.81
C ASP A 30 -11.09 -13.75 -10.22
N GLY A 31 -11.83 -13.24 -9.24
CA GLY A 31 -11.49 -12.02 -8.51
C GLY A 31 -10.79 -12.33 -7.20
N SER A 32 -9.54 -12.80 -7.26
CA SER A 32 -8.69 -13.09 -6.09
C SER A 32 -8.46 -11.83 -5.23
N SER A 33 -9.44 -11.52 -4.38
CA SER A 33 -9.27 -10.73 -3.15
C SER A 33 -8.62 -11.65 -2.11
N GLY A 34 -7.39 -12.10 -2.38
CA GLY A 34 -6.65 -12.98 -1.49
C GLY A 34 -5.91 -12.15 -0.46
N ASP A 35 -6.09 -12.43 0.83
CA ASP A 35 -5.28 -11.84 1.90
C ASP A 35 -3.79 -11.74 1.50
N PRO A 36 -3.06 -10.67 1.90
CA PRO A 36 -1.66 -10.50 1.54
C PRO A 36 -0.88 -11.77 1.86
N ILE A 37 -0.37 -12.41 0.80
CA ILE A 37 0.34 -13.67 0.92
C ILE A 37 1.72 -13.32 1.46
N GLU A 38 2.02 -13.69 2.70
CA GLU A 38 3.41 -13.91 3.09
C GLU A 38 3.91 -15.07 2.26
N ALA A 39 4.64 -14.78 1.18
CA ALA A 39 5.38 -15.83 0.50
C ALA A 39 6.35 -16.42 1.55
N GLY A 40 6.62 -17.72 1.48
CA GLY A 40 7.42 -18.43 2.49
C GLY A 40 8.87 -17.93 2.66
N ASP A 41 9.24 -16.83 2.02
CA ASP A 41 10.50 -16.12 2.13
C ASP A 41 10.50 -15.02 3.23
N GLY A 42 9.38 -14.82 3.92
CA GLY A 42 9.26 -13.88 5.03
C GLY A 42 9.15 -12.43 4.59
N ARG A 43 8.74 -12.20 3.33
CA ARG A 43 8.45 -10.89 2.77
C ARG A 43 6.95 -10.65 2.67
N TYR A 44 6.57 -9.39 2.74
CA TYR A 44 5.17 -8.98 2.66
C TYR A 44 4.86 -8.52 1.24
N TYR A 45 3.88 -9.19 0.62
CA TYR A 45 3.40 -8.89 -0.74
C TYR A 45 1.96 -8.36 -0.64
N PRO A 46 1.79 -7.03 -0.56
CA PRO A 46 0.47 -6.43 -0.58
C PRO A 46 -0.24 -6.69 -1.91
N LEU A 47 -1.57 -6.78 -1.82
CA LEU A 47 -2.43 -6.89 -2.99
C LEU A 47 -2.26 -5.68 -3.90
N GLY A 48 -2.04 -5.93 -5.19
CA GLY A 48 -2.07 -4.89 -6.21
C GLY A 48 -3.49 -4.53 -6.64
N ASN A 49 -3.66 -3.35 -7.24
CA ASN A 49 -4.92 -2.90 -7.84
C ASN A 49 -4.84 -2.74 -9.37
N ASN A 50 -3.70 -3.07 -9.97
CA ASN A 50 -3.32 -2.88 -11.37
C ASN A 50 -3.33 -1.41 -11.84
N THR A 51 -3.31 -0.45 -10.91
CA THR A 51 -3.19 0.97 -11.24
C THR A 51 -1.73 1.37 -11.32
N HIS A 52 -1.32 1.91 -12.46
CA HIS A 52 0.04 2.38 -12.69
C HIS A 52 0.28 3.74 -12.03
N ILE A 53 1.36 3.85 -11.27
CA ILE A 53 1.89 5.12 -10.77
C ILE A 53 3.38 5.24 -11.08
N SER A 54 3.83 6.48 -11.30
CA SER A 54 5.24 6.76 -11.55
C SER A 54 6.14 6.40 -10.35
N GLU A 55 7.40 6.06 -10.61
CA GLU A 55 8.42 5.86 -9.56
C GLU A 55 8.47 7.02 -8.55
N ALA A 56 8.39 8.27 -9.04
CA ALA A 56 8.43 9.46 -8.19
C ALA A 56 7.24 9.54 -7.23
N ALA A 57 6.03 9.20 -7.71
CA ALA A 57 4.83 9.19 -6.88
C ALA A 57 4.86 8.05 -5.85
N ALA A 58 5.24 6.85 -6.28
CA ALA A 58 5.43 5.70 -5.39
C ALA A 58 6.45 6.02 -4.28
N CYS A 59 7.58 6.63 -4.65
CA CYS A 59 8.60 7.06 -3.72
C CYS A 59 8.10 8.07 -2.70
N ALA A 60 7.42 9.12 -3.16
CA ALA A 60 6.90 10.15 -2.27
C ALA A 60 5.95 9.55 -1.23
N ALA A 61 5.06 8.64 -1.63
CA ALA A 61 4.13 7.97 -0.73
C ALA A 61 4.85 7.14 0.35
N LEU A 62 5.86 6.36 -0.06
CA LEU A 62 6.60 5.49 0.88
C LEU A 62 7.50 6.29 1.81
N GLU A 63 8.20 7.30 1.30
CA GLU A 63 9.06 8.15 2.13
C GLU A 63 8.25 8.95 3.15
N ASP A 64 7.08 9.48 2.76
CA ASP A 64 6.17 10.16 3.68
C ASP A 64 5.65 9.21 4.77
N ALA A 65 5.17 8.03 4.39
CA ALA A 65 4.69 7.02 5.34
C ALA A 65 5.79 6.59 6.32
N GLN A 66 7.00 6.33 5.82
CA GLN A 66 8.16 6.00 6.66
C GLN A 66 8.48 7.14 7.63
N SER A 67 8.63 8.36 7.12
CA SER A 67 8.97 9.53 7.93
C SER A 67 7.92 9.79 9.01
N SER A 68 6.64 9.76 8.63
CA SER A 68 5.50 9.90 9.53
C SER A 68 5.54 8.86 10.63
N ARG A 69 5.76 7.58 10.29
CA ARG A 69 5.77 6.50 11.28
C ARG A 69 7.00 6.53 12.18
N VAL A 70 8.18 6.83 11.63
CA VAL A 70 9.41 7.02 12.40
C VAL A 70 9.24 8.13 13.43
N GLN A 71 8.64 9.25 13.04
CA GLN A 71 8.35 10.36 13.96
C GLN A 71 7.33 9.97 15.02
N ALA A 72 6.23 9.31 14.64
CA ALA A 72 5.18 8.87 15.57
C ALA A 72 5.71 7.91 16.65
N LEU A 73 6.58 6.98 16.26
CA LEU A 73 7.21 6.02 17.18
C LEU A 73 8.48 6.57 17.86
N LYS A 74 8.94 7.78 17.48
CA LYS A 74 10.19 8.39 17.93
C LYS A 74 11.41 7.48 17.69
N CYS A 75 11.43 6.84 16.54
CA CYS A 75 12.50 5.94 16.13
C CYS A 75 13.71 6.70 15.60
N SER A 76 14.89 6.12 15.78
CA SER A 76 16.11 6.51 15.06
C SER A 76 16.58 5.29 14.28
N ILE A 77 15.98 5.09 13.10
CA ILE A 77 16.31 4.01 12.18
C ILE A 77 16.84 4.60 10.88
N THR A 78 17.84 3.95 10.29
CA THR A 78 18.30 4.26 8.93
C THR A 78 17.56 3.32 7.99
N THR A 79 16.73 3.89 7.11
CA THR A 79 15.98 3.15 6.09
C THR A 79 16.59 3.40 4.72
N ARG A 80 16.25 2.55 3.75
CA ARG A 80 16.63 2.79 2.36
C ARG A 80 15.81 3.96 1.83
N THR A 81 16.49 4.93 1.22
CA THR A 81 15.83 6.03 0.52
C THR A 81 15.42 5.59 -0.88
N CYS A 82 14.50 6.32 -1.49
CA CYS A 82 14.27 6.16 -2.90
C CYS A 82 15.47 6.59 -3.76
N PRO A 83 15.65 6.00 -4.96
CA PRO A 83 14.81 4.95 -5.56
C PRO A 83 15.18 3.53 -5.11
N SER A 84 16.22 3.37 -4.27
CA SER A 84 16.71 2.06 -3.83
C SER A 84 15.68 1.22 -3.09
N LEU A 85 14.68 1.86 -2.47
CA LEU A 85 13.54 1.19 -1.84
C LEU A 85 12.66 0.45 -2.85
N LEU A 86 12.41 1.04 -4.02
CA LEU A 86 11.55 0.47 -5.05
C LEU A 86 12.31 -0.51 -5.95
N ARG A 87 13.58 -0.23 -6.22
CA ARG A 87 14.40 -0.99 -7.17
C ARG A 87 15.04 -2.25 -6.60
N VAL A 88 14.70 -2.67 -5.39
CA VAL A 88 15.34 -3.82 -4.71
C VAL A 88 15.27 -5.10 -5.54
N GLU A 89 14.15 -5.31 -6.24
CA GLU A 89 13.91 -6.55 -7.01
C GLU A 89 14.41 -6.47 -8.45
N PHE A 90 14.17 -5.35 -9.12
CA PHE A 90 14.32 -5.25 -10.57
C PHE A 90 15.55 -4.45 -10.99
N LEU A 91 16.18 -3.71 -10.06
CA LEU A 91 17.34 -2.84 -10.28
C LEU A 91 17.21 -1.87 -11.48
N THR A 92 16.00 -1.68 -12.00
CA THR A 92 15.74 -0.94 -13.23
C THR A 92 15.13 0.41 -12.91
N ALA A 93 15.56 1.43 -13.64
CA ALA A 93 15.12 2.80 -13.44
C ALA A 93 13.80 3.09 -14.14
N CYS A 94 13.10 4.13 -13.67
CA CYS A 94 11.92 4.71 -14.34
C CYS A 94 10.75 3.75 -14.60
N MET A 95 10.67 2.62 -13.90
CA MET A 95 9.49 1.77 -13.99
C MET A 95 8.27 2.46 -13.38
N GLU A 96 7.10 2.06 -13.84
CA GLU A 96 5.85 2.27 -13.15
C GLU A 96 5.62 1.15 -12.14
N TYR A 97 4.91 1.50 -11.07
CA TYR A 97 4.61 0.60 -9.96
C TYR A 97 3.11 0.53 -9.73
N ASP A 98 2.67 -0.57 -9.12
CA ASP A 98 1.27 -0.77 -8.76
C ASP A 98 0.92 0.04 -7.51
N GLU A 99 -0.03 0.96 -7.67
CA GLU A 99 -0.51 1.85 -6.61
C GLU A 99 -1.05 1.06 -5.40
N GLY A 100 -1.80 -0.01 -5.63
CA GLY A 100 -2.37 -0.86 -4.58
C GLY A 100 -1.27 -1.51 -3.73
N SER A 101 -0.21 -2.00 -4.38
CA SER A 101 0.94 -2.58 -3.67
C SER A 101 1.70 -1.51 -2.88
N VAL A 102 1.85 -0.28 -3.41
CA VAL A 102 2.45 0.83 -2.68
C VAL A 102 1.61 1.19 -1.46
N GLN A 103 0.29 1.35 -1.63
CA GLN A 103 -0.61 1.66 -0.53
C GLN A 103 -0.63 0.55 0.52
N GLY A 104 -0.61 -0.71 0.11
CA GLY A 104 -0.53 -1.83 1.03
C GLY A 104 0.76 -1.86 1.85
N CYS A 105 1.90 -1.41 1.29
CA CYS A 105 3.13 -1.19 2.07
C CYS A 105 2.99 -0.04 3.06
N VAL A 106 2.38 1.08 2.64
CA VAL A 106 2.09 2.23 3.51
C VAL A 106 1.26 1.78 4.71
N ASP A 107 0.14 1.11 4.46
CA ASP A 107 -0.76 0.60 5.50
C ASP A 107 -0.01 -0.38 6.43
N TYR A 108 0.84 -1.24 5.85
CA TYR A 108 1.64 -2.18 6.62
C TYR A 108 2.61 -1.48 7.58
N TYR A 109 3.25 -0.38 7.17
CA TYR A 109 4.12 0.43 8.04
C TYR A 109 3.33 1.03 9.22
N GLU A 110 2.12 1.51 8.98
CA GLU A 110 1.27 2.11 10.01
C GLU A 110 0.85 1.12 11.10
N THR A 111 0.78 -0.17 10.78
CA THR A 111 0.48 -1.21 11.78
C THR A 111 1.60 -1.42 12.81
N LYS A 112 2.85 -1.04 12.49
CA LYS A 112 4.02 -1.41 13.29
C LYS A 112 4.15 -0.55 14.54
N LYS A 113 4.24 -1.19 15.71
CA LYS A 113 4.17 -0.50 17.01
C LYS A 113 5.52 -0.16 17.62
N ASN A 114 6.61 -0.64 17.02
CA ASN A 114 7.96 -0.39 17.49
C ASN A 114 8.92 -0.24 16.30
N CYS A 115 10.11 0.28 16.60
CA CYS A 115 11.10 0.64 15.58
C CYS A 115 11.69 -0.58 14.85
N THR A 116 11.84 -1.70 15.55
CA THR A 116 12.37 -2.93 14.94
C THR A 116 11.40 -3.47 13.92
N ASP A 117 10.12 -3.60 14.30
CA ASP A 117 9.08 -4.09 13.39
C ASP A 117 8.86 -3.13 12.22
N LEU A 118 8.98 -1.81 12.44
CA LEU A 118 8.91 -0.82 11.37
C LEU A 118 10.08 -0.99 10.39
N LYS A 119 11.31 -1.11 10.89
CA LYS A 119 12.48 -1.33 10.05
C LYS A 119 12.32 -2.61 9.22
N ASP A 120 11.95 -3.70 9.88
CA ASP A 120 11.70 -4.99 9.23
C ASP A 120 10.60 -4.87 8.17
N ALA A 121 9.53 -4.14 8.46
CA ALA A 121 8.45 -3.91 7.50
C ALA A 121 8.95 -3.20 6.23
N ILE A 122 9.74 -2.15 6.40
CA ILE A 122 10.28 -1.36 5.29
C ILE A 122 11.23 -2.20 4.43
N GLU A 123 12.03 -3.07 5.05
CA GLU A 123 12.97 -3.93 4.33
C GLU A 123 12.29 -5.13 3.64
N LYS A 124 11.17 -5.60 4.18
CA LYS A 124 10.47 -6.82 3.73
C LYS A 124 9.27 -6.53 2.83
N CYS A 125 8.79 -5.29 2.74
CA CYS A 125 7.68 -4.97 1.87
C CYS A 125 8.10 -5.01 0.40
N VAL A 126 7.33 -5.74 -0.41
CA VAL A 126 7.59 -5.88 -1.85
C VAL A 126 6.54 -5.12 -2.62
N ILE A 127 6.99 -4.28 -3.54
CA ILE A 127 6.12 -3.46 -4.36
C ILE A 127 6.15 -4.04 -5.77
N THR A 128 4.97 -4.24 -6.34
CA THR A 128 4.84 -4.78 -7.67
C THR A 128 5.20 -3.68 -8.68
N ALA A 129 6.23 -3.93 -9.49
CA ALA A 129 6.57 -3.09 -10.63
C ALA A 129 5.87 -3.62 -11.89
N PHE A 130 5.65 -2.75 -12.88
CA PHE A 130 5.21 -3.14 -14.22
C PHE A 130 6.43 -3.22 -15.15
N PRO A 131 6.95 -4.42 -15.47
CA PRO A 131 8.13 -4.54 -16.32
C PRO A 131 7.83 -4.02 -17.74
N GLY A 132 8.77 -3.29 -18.36
CA GLY A 132 8.58 -2.75 -19.71
C GLY A 132 7.78 -1.45 -19.76
N SER A 133 7.44 -0.86 -18.62
CA SER A 133 6.74 0.44 -18.52
C SER A 133 7.69 1.64 -18.62
N GLU A 134 9.00 1.41 -18.78
CA GLU A 134 9.99 2.48 -18.81
C GLU A 134 9.77 3.42 -20.01
N PRO A 135 9.73 4.74 -19.80
CA PRO A 135 9.63 5.69 -20.89
C PRO A 135 10.87 5.63 -21.78
N ASN A 136 10.68 5.91 -23.07
CA ASN A 136 11.77 6.00 -24.04
C ASN A 136 12.87 6.95 -23.53
N GLY A 137 14.09 6.43 -23.36
CA GLY A 137 15.23 7.19 -22.86
C GLY A 137 15.52 7.04 -21.37
N CYS A 138 14.84 6.13 -20.66
CA CYS A 138 15.27 5.77 -19.32
C CYS A 138 16.68 5.14 -19.37
N PRO A 139 17.63 5.57 -18.52
CA PRO A 139 18.95 4.97 -18.46
C PRO A 139 18.83 3.49 -18.09
N MET A 140 19.34 2.61 -18.96
CA MET A 140 19.47 1.19 -18.63
C MET A 140 20.48 1.04 -17.47
N PRO A 141 20.21 0.15 -16.51
CA PRO A 141 21.07 -0.06 -15.35
C PRO A 141 22.47 -0.56 -15.72
#